data_AF-A0A7J9XYB1-F1
#
_entry.id   AF-A0A7J9XYB1-F1
#
_cell.length_a   1.000
_cell.length_b   1.000
_cell.length_c   1.000
_cell.angle_alpha   90.00
_cell.angle_beta   90.00
_cell.angle_gamma   90.00
#
_symmetry.space_group_name_H-M   'P 1'
#
loop_
_entity.id
_entity.type
_entity.pdbx_description
1 polymer ?
#
loop_
_entity_poly.entity_id
_entity_poly.type
_entity_poly.pdbx_seq_one_letter_code
_entity_poly.pdbx_strand_id
1 'polypeptide(L)'
;MHRRIGGQWHCRNCVAKFRALPCSRCGVVREPAIRDEHGQPLCPYCLIIDPANQEACRSCGRHRPVSVRTPDGPLCATCRPTKTMTCAICGRQTPCVISKTTGQPWCRACTKRWARCSSCDEAGPIYGGTRAEPLCGACTRPDTSFWRACPTCGHTGRVHQSGPCARCTLDQRLQELLRDNTGQTRPELQPLHRNLLTVEQPATVLVWLGKNTAASLVRELATGSRPLTHAALDELADTKPLRHLRSVLVATGALPARDEHLARLERWITRTIAERPDPDQQQLLHRYAVWHVLRRLRRRLGDTHASYHQAAGAQQHVKAAAILLDWLAAHNLTLVTTTQGDLEAWLADEETTHHSAAGNFVRWASKQKLTNLDFPTVRWSGPSVVIDTETRWDHARQLLHDDTLKPEDRVAGLLVLLYTQWPATISRLTLDHVDAAEHEVRIRLGHEPVILPEPLATLVRQVVATRRGHATIGDHGSSPWLFPGGQPGRPISAYRLGQRLHQLGIRPGQARSTALFQLATDLPAALLARMLGIHIDVAVAWQRASSGDWANYAAHVSRRIDP
;
A
#
# COMPACT_ATOMS: atom_id res chain seq x y z
N MET A 1 29.95 39.61 3.81
CA MET A 1 29.65 40.80 4.66
C MET A 1 28.56 41.62 3.96
N HIS A 2 27.60 42.21 4.67
CA HIS A 2 26.41 42.81 4.04
C HIS A 2 26.37 44.34 4.10
N ARG A 3 26.63 44.95 5.26
CA ARG A 3 26.61 46.42 5.43
C ARG A 3 27.43 46.86 6.63
N ARG A 4 27.96 48.09 6.60
CA ARG A 4 28.58 48.73 7.76
C ARG A 4 27.54 49.34 8.70
N ILE A 5 27.66 49.08 10.00
CA ILE A 5 26.90 49.72 11.09
C ILE A 5 27.94 50.14 12.14
N GLY A 6 28.00 51.43 12.49
CA GLY A 6 29.01 51.96 13.42
C GLY A 6 30.45 51.74 12.95
N GLY A 7 30.72 51.80 11.65
CA GLY A 7 32.05 51.60 11.07
C GLY A 7 32.48 50.13 10.86
N GLN A 8 31.77 49.15 11.45
CA GLN A 8 32.11 47.72 11.32
C GLN A 8 31.20 46.98 10.35
N TRP A 9 31.76 45.99 9.63
CA TRP A 9 31.02 45.15 8.68
C TRP A 9 30.22 44.06 9.40
N HIS A 10 28.90 44.05 9.18
CA HIS A 10 28.00 43.06 9.77
C HIS A 10 27.49 42.05 8.74
N CYS A 11 27.21 40.82 9.19
CA CYS A 11 26.52 39.81 8.37
C CYS A 11 25.03 40.17 8.20
N ARG A 12 24.34 39.58 7.22
CA ARG A 12 22.91 39.89 6.93
C ARG A 12 22.01 39.72 8.16
N ASN A 13 22.26 38.68 8.96
CA ASN A 13 21.47 38.40 10.16
C ASN A 13 21.70 39.44 11.27
N CYS A 14 22.94 39.88 11.49
CA CYS A 14 23.23 40.92 12.48
C CYS A 14 22.60 42.25 12.07
N VAL A 15 22.66 42.61 10.78
CA VAL A 15 21.97 43.80 10.24
C VAL A 15 20.45 43.70 10.44
N ALA A 16 19.84 42.54 10.19
CA ALA A 16 18.41 42.33 10.37
C ALA A 16 17.98 42.43 11.84
N LYS A 17 18.79 41.90 12.78
CA LYS A 17 18.54 42.05 14.22
C LYS A 17 18.66 43.50 14.68
N PHE A 18 19.68 44.23 14.22
CA PHE A 18 19.89 45.64 14.56
C PHE A 18 18.73 46.53 14.09
N ARG A 19 18.08 46.17 12.98
CA ARG A 19 16.95 46.92 12.40
C ARG A 19 15.58 46.40 12.83
N ALA A 20 15.54 45.46 13.78
CA ALA A 20 14.29 44.87 14.19
C ALA A 20 13.43 45.91 14.92
N LEU A 21 12.20 46.11 14.44
CA LEU A 21 11.22 47.00 15.04
C LEU A 21 9.93 46.21 15.28
N PRO A 22 9.12 46.57 16.31
CA PRO A 22 7.82 45.95 16.52
C PRO A 22 6.91 46.26 15.33
N CYS A 23 6.27 45.23 14.76
CA CYS A 23 5.33 45.42 13.68
C CYS A 23 4.06 46.14 14.16
N SER A 24 3.60 47.15 13.43
CA SER A 24 2.39 47.92 13.77
C SER A 24 1.09 47.09 13.80
N ARG A 25 1.07 45.93 13.14
CA ARG A 25 -0.11 45.04 13.10
C ARG A 25 -0.07 43.87 14.08
N CYS A 26 1.05 43.14 14.14
CA CYS A 26 1.14 41.91 14.93
C CYS A 26 2.07 42.01 16.14
N GLY A 27 2.72 43.16 16.35
CA GLY A 27 3.67 43.38 17.46
C GLY A 27 5.00 42.63 17.35
N VAL A 28 5.14 41.65 16.45
CA VAL A 28 6.38 40.85 16.39
C VAL A 28 7.58 41.70 15.99
N VAL A 29 8.63 41.67 16.82
CA VAL A 29 9.88 42.38 16.60
C VAL A 29 10.74 41.64 15.57
N ARG A 30 10.90 42.23 14.39
CA ARG A 30 11.79 41.75 13.32
C ARG A 30 12.09 42.88 12.34
N GLU A 31 13.05 42.68 11.43
CA GLU A 31 13.34 43.69 10.40
C GLU A 31 12.06 43.98 9.58
N PRO A 32 11.62 45.25 9.50
CA PRO A 32 10.44 45.62 8.71
C PRO A 32 10.67 45.31 7.22
N ALA A 33 9.64 44.78 6.56
CA ALA A 33 9.66 44.62 5.10
C ALA A 33 9.37 45.93 4.39
N ILE A 34 8.44 46.71 4.94
CA ILE A 34 8.05 48.03 4.45
C ILE A 34 7.58 48.89 5.63
N ARG A 35 7.30 50.16 5.36
CA ARG A 35 6.50 51.03 6.23
C ARG A 35 5.16 51.29 5.55
N ASP A 36 4.08 51.33 6.31
CA ASP A 36 2.76 51.69 5.78
C ASP A 36 2.67 53.18 5.43
N GLU A 37 1.49 53.62 4.99
CA GLU A 37 1.20 55.01 4.60
C GLU A 37 1.40 56.03 5.74
N HIS A 38 1.38 55.58 6.99
CA HIS A 38 1.67 56.40 8.17
C HIS A 38 3.12 56.28 8.65
N GLY A 39 3.98 55.63 7.86
CA GLY A 39 5.39 55.41 8.19
C GLY A 39 5.64 54.33 9.22
N GLN A 40 4.61 53.56 9.63
CA GLN A 40 4.74 52.55 10.67
C GLN A 40 5.28 51.22 10.10
N PRO A 41 6.15 50.51 10.83
CA PRO A 41 6.83 49.33 10.32
C PRO A 41 5.89 48.11 10.18
N LEU A 42 5.86 47.51 8.99
CA LEU A 42 5.17 46.25 8.72
C LEU A 42 6.16 45.09 8.57
N CYS A 43 5.90 43.98 9.26
CA CYS A 43 6.70 42.78 9.10
C CYS A 43 6.40 42.06 7.77
N PRO A 44 7.34 41.26 7.22
CA PRO A 44 7.12 40.52 5.97
C PRO A 44 5.84 39.69 5.93
N TYR A 45 5.44 39.11 7.07
CA TYR A 45 4.22 38.30 7.14
C TYR A 45 2.96 39.18 7.02
N CYS A 46 2.85 40.25 7.83
CA CYS A 46 1.73 41.18 7.79
C CYS A 46 1.61 41.89 6.44
N LEU A 47 2.73 42.17 5.76
CA LEU A 47 2.75 42.70 4.40
C LEU A 47 2.12 41.70 3.41
N ILE A 48 2.55 40.43 3.48
CA ILE A 48 2.13 39.37 2.55
C ILE A 48 0.64 39.00 2.71
N ILE A 49 0.11 39.04 3.94
CA ILE A 49 -1.29 38.69 4.21
C ILE A 49 -2.24 39.87 4.06
N ASP A 50 -1.73 41.10 3.87
CA ASP A 50 -2.56 42.27 3.66
C ASP A 50 -3.48 42.06 2.45
N PRO A 51 -4.81 42.23 2.57
CA PRO A 51 -5.72 42.17 1.43
C PRO A 51 -5.32 43.09 0.28
N ALA A 52 -4.73 44.27 0.56
CA ALA A 52 -4.25 45.20 -0.47
C ALA A 52 -3.10 44.62 -1.32
N ASN A 53 -2.39 43.62 -0.79
CA ASN A 53 -1.30 42.93 -1.50
C ASN A 53 -1.71 41.56 -2.05
N GLN A 54 -3.01 41.23 -2.03
CA GLN A 54 -3.53 39.97 -2.57
C GLN A 54 -4.47 40.24 -3.74
N GLU A 55 -4.29 39.46 -4.81
CA GLU A 55 -5.20 39.46 -5.96
C GLU A 55 -5.65 38.02 -6.26
N ALA A 56 -6.83 37.88 -6.86
CA ALA A 56 -7.32 36.60 -7.32
C ALA A 56 -6.38 36.04 -8.41
N CYS A 57 -5.69 34.94 -8.10
CA CYS A 57 -4.81 34.30 -9.06
C CYS A 57 -5.62 33.75 -10.25
N ARG A 58 -5.29 34.14 -11.48
CA ARG A 58 -6.00 33.72 -12.69
C ARG A 58 -6.15 32.20 -12.83
N SER A 59 -5.13 31.44 -12.42
CA SER A 59 -5.10 29.98 -12.57
C SER A 59 -5.87 29.22 -11.49
N CYS A 60 -5.84 29.67 -10.23
CA CYS A 60 -6.44 28.90 -9.11
C CYS A 60 -7.58 29.61 -8.38
N GLY A 61 -7.90 30.86 -8.75
CA GLY A 61 -8.94 31.69 -8.14
C GLY A 61 -8.64 32.19 -6.73
N ARG A 62 -7.59 31.69 -6.06
CA ARG A 62 -7.26 32.05 -4.68
C ARG A 62 -6.63 33.44 -4.62
N HIS A 63 -7.06 34.25 -3.66
CA HIS A 63 -6.42 35.51 -3.29
C HIS A 63 -5.06 35.22 -2.64
N ARG A 64 -4.00 35.67 -3.30
CA ARG A 64 -2.61 35.47 -2.88
C ARG A 64 -1.76 36.63 -3.40
N PRO A 65 -0.57 36.86 -2.82
CA PRO A 65 0.40 37.78 -3.40
C PRO A 65 0.70 37.39 -4.85
N VAL A 66 0.66 38.40 -5.72
CA VAL A 66 1.02 38.26 -7.14
C VAL A 66 2.51 37.95 -7.23
N SER A 67 2.85 36.79 -7.80
CA SER A 67 4.25 36.42 -8.02
C SER A 67 4.76 36.81 -9.40
N VAL A 68 3.88 36.81 -10.39
CA VAL A 68 4.17 37.25 -11.76
C VAL A 68 2.86 37.72 -12.39
N ARG A 69 2.91 38.77 -13.21
CA ARG A 69 1.79 39.17 -14.06
C ARG A 69 2.02 38.62 -15.46
N THR A 70 0.99 37.96 -15.99
CA THR A 70 0.94 37.47 -17.38
C THR A 70 -0.09 38.29 -18.16
N PRO A 71 -0.11 38.24 -19.50
CA PRO A 71 -1.17 38.87 -20.29
C PRO A 71 -2.58 38.45 -19.85
N ASP A 72 -2.75 37.20 -19.40
CA ASP A 72 -4.02 36.65 -18.94
C ASP A 72 -4.38 37.02 -17.48
N GLY A 73 -3.49 37.73 -16.78
CA GLY A 73 -3.70 38.19 -15.40
C GLY A 73 -2.62 37.76 -14.39
N PRO A 74 -2.82 38.05 -13.10
CA PRO A 74 -1.86 37.77 -12.05
C PRO A 74 -1.80 36.27 -11.68
N LEU A 75 -0.60 35.75 -11.49
CA LEU A 75 -0.38 34.38 -11.03
C LEU A 75 0.33 34.35 -9.68
N CYS A 76 -0.18 33.52 -8.77
CA CYS A 76 0.46 33.26 -7.49
C CYS A 76 1.76 32.44 -7.66
N ALA A 77 2.62 32.43 -6.64
CA ALA A 77 3.91 31.73 -6.68
C ALA A 77 3.80 30.22 -6.96
N THR A 78 2.65 29.61 -6.67
CA THR A 78 2.38 28.18 -6.95
C THR A 78 1.93 27.95 -8.39
N CYS A 79 1.19 28.89 -8.97
CA CYS A 79 0.63 28.77 -10.32
C CYS A 79 1.54 29.37 -11.40
N ARG A 80 2.60 30.09 -11.02
CA ARG A 80 3.54 30.64 -12.01
C ARG A 80 4.16 29.51 -12.85
N PRO A 81 4.22 29.63 -14.18
CA PRO A 81 4.82 28.62 -15.03
C PRO A 81 6.28 28.41 -14.66
N THR A 82 6.71 27.16 -14.52
CA THR A 82 8.13 26.85 -14.37
C THR A 82 8.69 26.57 -15.76
N LYS A 83 9.83 27.17 -16.12
CA LYS A 83 10.43 26.97 -17.45
C LYS A 83 10.68 25.49 -17.71
N THR A 84 10.22 25.01 -18.87
CA THR A 84 10.56 23.68 -19.37
C THR A 84 12.01 23.71 -19.83
N MET A 85 12.83 22.84 -19.24
CA MET A 85 14.26 22.70 -19.57
C MET A 85 14.63 21.22 -19.53
N THR A 86 15.77 20.87 -20.11
CA THR A 86 16.34 19.52 -20.00
C THR A 86 16.92 19.33 -18.60
N CYS A 87 16.37 18.38 -17.84
CA CYS A 87 16.88 18.08 -16.50
C CYS A 87 18.26 17.42 -16.58
N ALA A 88 19.27 17.99 -15.94
CA ALA A 88 20.63 17.48 -15.93
C ALA A 88 20.78 16.07 -15.32
N ILE A 89 19.85 15.65 -14.46
CA ILE A 89 19.89 14.32 -13.82
C ILE A 89 19.21 13.24 -14.69
N CYS A 90 18.04 13.53 -15.26
CA CYS A 90 17.22 12.53 -15.96
C CYS A 90 17.11 12.70 -17.47
N GLY A 91 17.67 13.78 -18.04
CA GLY A 91 17.63 14.08 -19.48
C GLY A 91 16.27 14.48 -20.04
N ARG A 92 15.19 14.45 -19.25
CA ARG A 92 13.84 14.75 -19.74
C ARG A 92 13.62 16.27 -19.86
N GLN A 93 12.95 16.69 -20.94
CA GLN A 93 12.37 18.04 -21.03
C GLN A 93 11.12 18.11 -20.17
N THR A 94 11.18 18.93 -19.11
CA THR A 94 10.10 19.06 -18.12
C THR A 94 10.25 20.40 -17.39
N PRO A 95 9.20 20.91 -16.73
CA PRO A 95 9.32 22.04 -15.82
C PRO A 95 10.46 21.83 -14.80
N CYS A 96 11.47 22.70 -14.85
CA CYS A 96 12.68 22.62 -14.04
C CYS A 96 12.94 23.93 -13.29
N VAL A 97 13.64 23.83 -12.17
CA VAL A 97 14.27 24.98 -11.51
C VAL A 97 15.78 24.88 -11.66
N ILE A 98 16.52 25.97 -11.38
CA ILE A 98 17.98 25.92 -11.36
C ILE A 98 18.46 25.44 -9.99
N SER A 99 19.28 24.40 -9.97
CA SER A 99 19.93 23.91 -8.76
C SER A 99 20.93 24.93 -8.25
N LYS A 100 20.81 25.34 -6.98
CA LYS A 100 21.84 26.19 -6.34
C LYS A 100 23.16 25.45 -6.12
N THR A 101 23.14 24.11 -6.14
CA THR A 101 24.32 23.28 -5.91
C THR A 101 25.15 23.14 -7.17
N THR A 102 24.52 22.82 -8.31
CA THR A 102 25.20 22.55 -9.59
C THR A 102 25.10 23.69 -10.60
N GLY A 103 24.21 24.66 -10.40
CA GLY A 103 23.88 25.68 -11.40
C GLY A 103 23.05 25.15 -12.59
N GLN A 104 22.68 23.86 -12.59
CA GLN A 104 22.02 23.20 -13.72
C GLN A 104 20.50 23.05 -13.51
N PRO A 105 19.70 22.94 -14.59
CA PRO A 105 18.28 22.64 -14.49
C PRO A 105 18.02 21.26 -13.91
N TRP A 106 17.08 21.16 -12.97
CA TRP A 106 16.61 19.88 -12.45
C TRP A 106 15.10 19.89 -12.19
N CYS A 107 14.45 18.77 -12.45
CA CYS A 107 13.00 18.65 -12.36
C CYS A 107 12.55 18.29 -10.94
N ARG A 108 11.27 18.55 -10.63
CA ARG A 108 10.67 18.27 -9.31
C ARG A 108 10.77 16.80 -8.87
N ALA A 109 10.79 15.86 -9.82
CA ALA A 109 10.97 14.45 -9.50
C ALA A 109 12.41 14.16 -9.04
N CYS A 110 13.39 14.70 -9.76
CA CYS A 110 14.81 14.54 -9.41
C CYS A 110 15.18 15.31 -8.14
N THR A 111 14.54 16.44 -7.84
CA THR A 111 14.79 17.18 -6.58
C THR A 111 14.35 16.43 -5.33
N LYS A 112 13.49 15.42 -5.49
CA LYS A 112 13.02 14.51 -4.43
C LYS A 112 13.68 13.14 -4.51
N ARG A 113 14.64 12.94 -5.42
CA ARG A 113 15.28 11.64 -5.62
C ARG A 113 16.16 11.31 -4.42
N TRP A 114 15.99 10.10 -3.91
CA TRP A 114 16.82 9.49 -2.89
C TRP A 114 17.50 8.27 -3.51
N ALA A 115 18.82 8.14 -3.35
CA ALA A 115 19.59 7.00 -3.83
C ALA A 115 20.91 6.89 -3.04
N ARG A 116 21.61 5.76 -3.20
CA ARG A 116 23.00 5.63 -2.77
C ARG A 116 23.90 6.43 -3.70
N CYS A 117 24.82 7.19 -3.13
CA CYS A 117 25.78 7.98 -3.90
C CYS A 117 26.78 7.07 -4.60
N SER A 118 27.01 7.25 -5.90
CA SER A 118 28.02 6.46 -6.63
C SER A 118 29.46 6.69 -6.19
N SER A 119 29.73 7.79 -5.48
CA SER A 119 31.08 8.14 -5.02
C SER A 119 31.37 7.73 -3.58
N CYS A 120 30.40 7.80 -2.67
CA CYS A 120 30.60 7.54 -1.25
C CYS A 120 29.68 6.48 -0.66
N ASP A 121 28.83 5.86 -1.48
CA ASP A 121 27.83 4.83 -1.14
C ASP A 121 26.77 5.23 -0.09
N GLU A 122 26.84 6.44 0.46
CA GLU A 122 25.85 6.96 1.40
C GLU A 122 24.46 7.13 0.76
N ALA A 123 23.43 6.60 1.42
CA ALA A 123 22.04 6.74 1.00
C ALA A 123 21.49 8.11 1.40
N GLY A 124 21.17 8.95 0.41
CA GLY A 124 20.78 10.33 0.67
C GLY A 124 19.96 10.98 -0.44
N PRO A 125 19.51 12.24 -0.22
CA PRO A 125 19.00 13.06 -1.31
C PRO A 125 20.09 13.31 -2.34
N ILE A 126 19.73 13.22 -3.62
CA ILE A 126 20.65 13.38 -4.75
C ILE A 126 20.59 14.81 -5.28
N TYR A 127 21.76 15.42 -5.46
CA TYR A 127 21.92 16.82 -5.87
C TYR A 127 22.57 16.99 -7.23
N GLY A 128 23.30 15.97 -7.70
CA GLY A 128 24.03 15.98 -8.96
C GLY A 128 24.20 14.56 -9.52
N GLY A 129 25.05 14.46 -10.55
CA GLY A 129 25.24 13.22 -11.30
C GLY A 129 24.05 12.90 -12.22
N THR A 130 23.94 11.63 -12.60
CA THR A 130 22.89 11.13 -13.50
C THR A 130 21.94 10.18 -12.74
N ARG A 131 20.96 9.60 -13.45
CA ARG A 131 20.12 8.55 -12.86
C ARG A 131 20.89 7.26 -12.53
N ALA A 132 21.87 6.93 -13.36
CA ALA A 132 22.74 5.76 -13.21
C ALA A 132 23.86 6.02 -12.20
N GLU A 133 24.39 7.24 -12.20
CA GLU A 133 25.47 7.67 -11.30
C GLU A 133 25.03 8.84 -10.42
N PRO A 134 24.12 8.61 -9.44
CA PRO A 134 23.63 9.67 -8.57
C PRO A 134 24.71 10.16 -7.59
N LEU A 135 24.79 11.48 -7.38
CA LEU A 135 25.70 12.07 -6.40
C LEU A 135 24.97 12.80 -5.27
N CYS A 136 25.38 12.52 -4.03
CA CYS A 136 24.90 13.24 -2.85
C CYS A 136 25.40 14.70 -2.85
N GLY A 137 24.91 15.52 -1.91
CA GLY A 137 25.29 16.93 -1.80
C GLY A 137 26.80 17.12 -1.66
N ALA A 138 27.43 16.41 -0.73
CA ALA A 138 28.86 16.51 -0.45
C ALA A 138 29.72 16.11 -1.66
N CYS A 139 29.40 14.99 -2.33
CA CYS A 139 30.12 14.56 -3.54
C CYS A 139 29.85 15.47 -4.75
N THR A 140 28.69 16.12 -4.82
CA THR A 140 28.37 17.08 -5.89
C THR A 140 29.12 18.40 -5.70
N ARG A 141 29.30 18.83 -4.45
CA ARG A 141 30.01 20.06 -4.10
C ARG A 141 30.78 19.85 -2.79
N PRO A 142 32.08 19.54 -2.86
CA PRO A 142 32.90 19.22 -1.68
C PRO A 142 33.13 20.40 -0.72
N ASP A 143 32.97 21.63 -1.21
CA ASP A 143 33.09 22.85 -0.40
C ASP A 143 32.10 22.86 0.77
N THR A 144 32.61 22.60 1.98
CA THR A 144 31.83 22.48 3.21
C THR A 144 31.24 23.80 3.67
N SER A 145 31.80 24.95 3.25
CA SER A 145 31.27 26.28 3.59
C SER A 145 29.91 26.57 2.93
N PHE A 146 29.63 25.90 1.81
CA PHE A 146 28.34 25.95 1.13
C PHE A 146 27.24 25.21 1.91
N TRP A 147 27.62 24.14 2.61
CA TRP A 147 26.69 23.31 3.36
C TRP A 147 26.58 23.79 4.80
N ARG A 148 25.36 23.82 5.32
CA ARG A 148 25.15 24.11 6.74
C ARG A 148 25.24 22.82 7.53
N ALA A 149 25.94 22.87 8.66
CA ALA A 149 25.91 21.82 9.66
C ALA A 149 24.63 21.92 10.49
N CYS A 150 24.05 20.76 10.83
CA CYS A 150 22.96 20.67 11.79
C CYS A 150 23.47 21.13 13.17
N PRO A 151 22.80 22.08 13.86
CA PRO A 151 23.23 22.52 15.19
C PRO A 151 23.11 21.43 16.27
N THR A 152 22.34 20.36 16.00
CA THR A 152 22.11 19.26 16.96
C THR A 152 23.06 18.08 16.75
N CYS A 153 23.24 17.62 15.52
CA CYS A 153 24.03 16.41 15.22
C CYS A 153 25.28 16.65 14.36
N GLY A 154 25.57 17.89 13.98
CA GLY A 154 26.72 18.24 13.15
C GLY A 154 26.63 17.84 11.67
N HIS A 155 25.66 17.00 11.27
CA HIS A 155 25.53 16.55 9.88
C HIS A 155 25.36 17.71 8.89
N THR A 156 26.16 17.70 7.81
CA THR A 156 26.20 18.74 6.78
C THR A 156 25.30 18.40 5.60
N GLY A 157 24.47 19.34 5.14
CA GLY A 157 23.54 19.11 4.03
C GLY A 157 22.54 20.25 3.79
N ARG A 158 21.38 19.97 3.16
CA ARG A 158 20.24 20.93 3.16
C ARG A 158 19.58 20.95 4.54
N VAL A 159 20.15 21.75 5.42
CA VAL A 159 19.51 22.16 6.66
C VAL A 159 18.71 23.43 6.39
N HIS A 160 17.43 23.49 6.80
CA HIS A 160 16.60 24.69 6.65
C HIS A 160 17.17 25.86 7.48
N GLN A 161 16.79 27.10 7.12
CA GLN A 161 17.34 28.30 7.76
C GLN A 161 17.15 28.26 9.28
N SER A 162 18.27 28.15 10.01
CA SER A 162 18.41 28.29 11.47
C SER A 162 17.87 27.14 12.35
N GLY A 163 17.56 25.95 11.81
CA GLY A 163 17.00 24.83 12.59
C GLY A 163 17.77 23.50 12.49
N PRO A 164 17.38 22.47 13.26
CA PRO A 164 17.92 21.10 13.15
C PRO A 164 17.68 20.47 11.76
N CYS A 165 18.44 19.43 11.41
CA CYS A 165 18.19 18.64 10.21
C CYS A 165 16.90 17.82 10.33
N ALA A 166 16.35 17.35 9.21
CA ALA A 166 15.07 16.62 9.19
C ALA A 166 15.04 15.40 10.13
N ARG A 167 16.17 14.70 10.33
CA ARG A 167 16.26 13.56 11.25
C ARG A 167 16.24 14.00 12.72
N CYS A 168 16.94 15.08 13.08
CA CYS A 168 16.86 15.65 14.44
C CYS A 168 15.48 16.26 14.72
N THR A 169 14.85 16.91 13.74
CA THR A 169 13.46 17.37 13.87
C THR A 169 12.50 16.20 14.06
N LEU A 170 12.72 15.08 13.36
CA LEU A 170 11.95 13.87 13.57
C LEU A 170 12.16 13.28 14.96
N ASP A 171 13.40 13.19 15.43
CA ASP A 171 13.72 12.70 16.77
C ASP A 171 13.03 13.53 17.86
N GLN A 172 13.14 14.86 17.79
CA GLN A 172 12.43 15.78 18.68
C GLN A 172 10.93 15.53 18.66
N ARG A 173 10.33 15.40 17.47
CA ARG A 173 8.90 15.15 17.33
C ARG A 173 8.48 13.77 17.87
N LEU A 174 9.32 12.74 17.71
CA LEU A 174 9.06 11.42 18.26
C LEU A 174 9.13 11.45 19.79
N GLN A 175 10.10 12.14 20.37
CA GLN A 175 10.21 12.32 21.82
C GLN A 175 8.99 13.08 22.38
N GLU A 176 8.53 14.14 21.71
CA GLU A 176 7.30 14.85 22.08
C GLU A 176 6.07 13.94 22.10
N LEU A 177 5.97 12.98 21.18
CA LEU A 177 4.80 12.12 21.07
C LEU A 177 4.87 10.87 21.94
N LEU A 178 6.05 10.26 22.05
CA LEU A 178 6.26 8.94 22.66
C LEU A 178 6.68 8.97 24.13
N ARG A 179 6.98 10.14 24.69
CA ARG A 179 7.22 10.27 26.13
C ARG A 179 5.90 10.25 26.89
N ASP A 180 5.84 9.49 27.96
CA ASP A 180 4.73 9.48 28.90
C ASP A 180 4.71 10.76 29.77
N ASN A 181 3.83 10.79 30.77
CA ASN A 181 3.70 11.92 31.70
C ASN A 181 4.91 12.08 32.64
N THR A 182 5.80 11.06 32.71
CA THR A 182 7.06 11.10 33.47
C THR A 182 8.24 11.61 32.63
N GLY A 183 8.01 11.84 31.33
CA GLY A 183 9.04 12.25 30.38
C GLY A 183 9.88 11.09 29.83
N GLN A 184 9.51 9.84 30.12
CA GLN A 184 10.21 8.65 29.62
C GLN A 184 9.44 7.99 28.47
N THR A 185 10.17 7.37 27.54
CA THR A 185 9.53 6.58 26.48
C THR A 185 9.36 5.15 26.98
N ARG A 186 8.11 4.68 27.00
CA ARG A 186 7.74 3.31 27.37
C ARG A 186 8.58 2.26 26.61
N PRO A 187 9.12 1.22 27.29
CA PRO A 187 9.95 0.20 26.65
C PRO A 187 9.29 -0.44 25.41
N GLU A 188 7.98 -0.64 25.44
CA GLU A 188 7.21 -1.26 24.35
C GLU A 188 7.17 -0.39 23.08
N LEU A 189 7.38 0.93 23.20
CA LEU A 189 7.39 1.89 22.09
C LEU A 189 8.81 2.28 21.63
N GLN A 190 9.85 1.84 22.34
CA GLN A 190 11.24 2.02 21.90
C GLN A 190 11.53 1.43 20.51
N PRO A 191 11.05 0.22 20.16
CA PRO A 191 11.21 -0.33 18.82
C PRO A 191 10.59 0.54 17.73
N LEU A 192 9.43 1.15 18.01
CA LEU A 192 8.77 2.10 17.12
C LEU A 192 9.62 3.36 16.93
N HIS A 193 10.10 3.95 18.04
CA HIS A 193 10.99 5.12 18.00
C HIS A 193 12.21 4.87 17.11
N ARG A 194 12.94 3.78 17.37
CA ARG A 194 14.16 3.43 16.64
C ARG A 194 13.90 3.17 15.16
N ASN A 195 12.85 2.41 14.82
CA ASN A 195 12.50 2.16 13.42
C ASN A 195 12.14 3.45 12.68
N LEU A 196 11.32 4.31 13.29
CA LEU A 196 10.92 5.56 12.65
C LEU A 196 12.09 6.54 12.48
N LEU A 197 13.08 6.52 13.38
CA LEU A 197 14.24 7.40 13.29
C LEU A 197 15.27 6.95 12.23
N THR A 198 15.36 5.64 11.99
CA THR A 198 16.31 5.02 11.06
C THR A 198 15.82 4.96 9.61
N VAL A 199 14.58 5.38 9.33
CA VAL A 199 14.05 5.45 7.96
C VAL A 199 14.94 6.27 7.05
N GLU A 200 15.03 5.88 5.77
CA GLU A 200 15.78 6.63 4.77
C GLU A 200 15.23 8.05 4.59
N GLN A 201 13.90 8.25 4.63
CA GLN A 201 13.25 9.54 4.36
C GLN A 201 12.48 10.11 5.57
N PRO A 202 13.16 10.82 6.50
CA PRO A 202 12.53 11.41 7.69
C PRO A 202 11.34 12.34 7.40
N ALA A 203 11.39 13.06 6.27
CA ALA A 203 10.33 13.99 5.87
C ALA A 203 8.97 13.29 5.68
N THR A 204 8.95 12.04 5.21
CA THR A 204 7.69 11.30 5.04
C THR A 204 7.07 10.94 6.38
N VAL A 205 7.88 10.53 7.35
CA VAL A 205 7.42 10.25 8.72
C VAL A 205 6.90 11.52 9.37
N LEU A 206 7.61 12.65 9.22
CA LEU A 206 7.15 13.95 9.72
C LEU A 206 5.79 14.35 9.13
N VAL A 207 5.56 14.14 7.83
CA VAL A 207 4.26 14.40 7.19
C VAL A 207 3.17 13.48 7.74
N TRP A 208 3.48 12.22 8.02
CA TRP A 208 2.53 11.27 8.61
C TRP A 208 2.19 11.63 10.07
N LEU A 209 3.19 11.94 10.90
CA LEU A 209 3.01 12.41 12.28
C LEU A 209 2.40 13.82 12.34
N GLY A 210 2.45 14.58 11.27
CA GLY A 210 1.74 15.86 11.14
C GLY A 210 0.23 15.71 10.96
N LYS A 211 -0.28 14.50 10.71
CA LYS A 211 -1.73 14.24 10.62
C LYS A 211 -2.29 13.97 12.02
N ASN A 212 -3.30 14.75 12.44
CA ASN A 212 -3.86 14.73 13.80
C ASN A 212 -4.22 13.33 14.32
N THR A 213 -4.82 12.47 13.48
CA THR A 213 -5.27 11.14 13.91
C THR A 213 -4.12 10.23 14.35
N ALA A 214 -3.01 10.19 13.61
CA ALA A 214 -1.89 9.30 13.95
C ALA A 214 -1.14 9.81 15.19
N ALA A 215 -0.90 11.12 15.27
CA ALA A 215 -0.23 11.73 16.42
C ALA A 215 -1.03 11.60 17.72
N SER A 216 -2.36 11.82 17.68
CA SER A 216 -3.24 11.65 18.85
C SER A 216 -3.18 10.23 19.39
N LEU A 217 -3.36 9.23 18.50
CA LEU A 217 -3.37 7.84 18.92
C LEU A 217 -2.00 7.39 19.44
N VAL A 218 -0.90 7.80 18.80
CA VAL A 218 0.45 7.52 19.32
C VAL A 218 0.64 8.13 20.70
N ARG A 219 0.13 9.35 20.94
CA ARG A 219 0.19 10.01 22.25
C ARG A 219 -0.64 9.28 23.29
N GLU A 220 -1.88 8.89 22.98
CA GLU A 220 -2.76 8.12 23.89
C GLU A 220 -2.12 6.79 24.32
N LEU A 221 -1.45 6.11 23.39
CA LEU A 221 -0.71 4.87 23.67
C LEU A 221 0.53 5.14 24.54
N ALA A 222 1.27 6.22 24.25
CA ALA A 222 2.46 6.61 24.99
C ALA A 222 2.15 7.03 26.43
N THR A 223 1.09 7.81 26.66
CA THR A 223 0.66 8.25 28.00
C THR A 223 -0.04 7.14 28.79
N GLY A 224 -0.38 6.03 28.15
CA GLY A 224 -1.14 4.93 28.77
C GLY A 224 -2.64 5.20 28.90
N SER A 225 -3.14 6.33 28.38
CA SER A 225 -4.58 6.62 28.32
C SER A 225 -5.34 5.59 27.50
N ARG A 226 -4.67 4.93 26.56
CA ARG A 226 -5.15 3.73 25.87
C ARG A 226 -4.13 2.60 26.02
N PRO A 227 -4.54 1.38 26.41
CA PRO A 227 -3.64 0.23 26.43
C PRO A 227 -3.04 -0.07 25.05
N LEU A 228 -1.76 -0.43 24.99
CA LEU A 228 -1.09 -0.89 23.76
C LEU A 228 -1.50 -2.34 23.46
N THR A 229 -2.76 -2.53 23.07
CA THR A 229 -3.31 -3.84 22.75
C THR A 229 -4.18 -3.77 21.50
N HIS A 230 -4.31 -4.91 20.83
CA HIS A 230 -5.20 -5.03 19.69
C HIS A 230 -6.67 -4.76 20.05
N ALA A 231 -7.11 -5.22 21.23
CA ALA A 231 -8.47 -5.02 21.73
C ALA A 231 -8.79 -3.53 21.94
N ALA A 232 -7.89 -2.78 22.58
CA ALA A 232 -8.07 -1.35 22.80
C ALA A 232 -8.11 -0.56 21.47
N LEU A 233 -7.39 -1.01 20.44
CA LEU A 233 -7.48 -0.41 19.10
C LEU A 233 -8.72 -0.87 18.32
N ASP A 234 -9.38 -1.96 18.71
CA ASP A 234 -10.57 -2.48 18.05
C ASP A 234 -11.86 -1.76 18.48
N GLU A 235 -11.85 -1.08 19.62
CA GLU A 235 -12.90 -0.17 20.09
C GLU A 235 -13.04 1.09 19.21
N LEU A 236 -11.97 1.44 18.50
CA LEU A 236 -11.93 2.60 17.61
C LEU A 236 -12.56 2.28 16.25
N ALA A 237 -13.11 3.30 15.59
CA ALA A 237 -13.66 3.17 14.25
C ALA A 237 -12.61 2.62 13.25
N ASP A 238 -12.99 1.62 12.45
CA ASP A 238 -12.10 0.94 11.49
C ASP A 238 -11.77 1.81 10.25
N THR A 239 -10.92 2.80 10.46
CA THR A 239 -10.47 3.73 9.42
C THR A 239 -9.16 3.28 8.77
N LYS A 240 -8.90 3.76 7.55
CA LYS A 240 -7.61 3.50 6.87
C LYS A 240 -6.38 3.97 7.68
N PRO A 241 -6.39 5.16 8.32
CA PRO A 241 -5.29 5.59 9.18
C PRO A 241 -5.03 4.66 10.37
N LEU A 242 -6.09 4.20 11.05
CA LEU A 242 -5.96 3.26 12.17
C LEU A 242 -5.37 1.92 11.72
N ARG A 243 -5.84 1.37 10.60
CA ARG A 243 -5.27 0.15 9.99
C ARG A 243 -3.79 0.30 9.66
N HIS A 244 -3.40 1.45 9.11
CA HIS A 244 -2.01 1.73 8.82
C HIS A 244 -1.16 1.84 10.09
N LEU A 245 -1.63 2.57 11.11
CA LEU A 245 -0.95 2.69 12.40
C LEU A 245 -0.75 1.31 13.04
N ARG A 246 -1.80 0.47 13.09
CA ARG A 246 -1.69 -0.90 13.61
C ARG A 246 -0.66 -1.73 12.84
N SER A 247 -0.62 -1.59 11.51
CA SER A 247 0.41 -2.25 10.69
C SER A 247 1.82 -1.76 11.00
N VAL A 248 2.02 -0.46 11.28
CA VAL A 248 3.30 0.09 11.72
C VAL A 248 3.69 -0.52 13.07
N LEU A 249 2.78 -0.49 14.07
CA LEU A 249 3.05 -1.03 15.41
C LEU A 249 3.43 -2.51 15.39
N VAL A 250 2.75 -3.31 14.56
CA VAL A 250 3.08 -4.73 14.38
C VAL A 250 4.43 -4.89 13.68
N ALA A 251 4.68 -4.15 12.60
CA ALA A 251 5.93 -4.24 11.86
C ALA A 251 7.16 -3.81 12.68
N THR A 252 6.99 -2.86 13.61
CA THR A 252 8.07 -2.44 14.51
C THR A 252 8.18 -3.31 15.76
N GLY A 253 7.31 -4.30 15.96
CA GLY A 253 7.30 -5.17 17.14
C GLY A 253 6.71 -4.53 18.41
N ALA A 254 6.10 -3.34 18.31
CA ALA A 254 5.42 -2.68 19.42
C ALA A 254 4.06 -3.35 19.73
N LEU A 255 3.52 -4.12 18.79
CA LEU A 255 2.29 -4.88 18.95
C LEU A 255 2.51 -6.29 18.36
N PRO A 256 2.01 -7.37 18.98
CA PRO A 256 2.20 -8.72 18.44
C PRO A 256 1.48 -8.89 17.09
N ALA A 257 2.00 -9.79 16.24
CA ALA A 257 1.34 -10.14 14.99
C ALA A 257 -0.05 -10.75 15.26
N ARG A 258 -1.03 -10.36 14.44
CA ARG A 258 -2.42 -10.85 14.49
C ARG A 258 -3.00 -10.97 13.09
N ASP A 259 -3.89 -11.93 12.92
CA ASP A 259 -4.75 -12.03 11.74
C ASP A 259 -5.83 -10.93 11.74
N GLU A 260 -5.48 -9.78 11.17
CA GLU A 260 -6.38 -8.64 11.04
C GLU A 260 -7.59 -8.89 10.13
N HIS A 261 -7.51 -9.86 9.22
CA HIS A 261 -8.64 -10.21 8.36
C HIS A 261 -9.67 -11.03 9.13
N LEU A 262 -9.21 -12.03 9.87
CA LEU A 262 -10.08 -12.84 10.72
C LEU A 262 -10.67 -12.03 11.88
N ALA A 263 -9.85 -11.26 12.61
CA ALA A 263 -10.33 -10.43 13.73
C ALA A 263 -11.40 -9.42 13.29
N ARG A 264 -11.28 -8.84 12.08
CA ARG A 264 -12.31 -7.93 11.54
C ARG A 264 -13.57 -8.66 11.12
N LEU A 265 -13.42 -9.83 10.48
CA LEU A 265 -14.56 -10.66 10.11
C LEU A 265 -15.37 -11.08 11.35
N GLU A 266 -14.70 -11.49 12.42
CA GLU A 266 -15.33 -11.87 13.68
C GLU A 266 -16.11 -10.70 14.30
N ARG A 267 -15.50 -9.53 14.43
CA ARG A 267 -16.21 -8.32 14.91
C ARG A 267 -17.39 -7.93 14.03
N TRP A 268 -17.23 -8.03 12.70
CA TRP A 268 -18.30 -7.74 11.77
C TRP A 268 -19.46 -8.74 11.95
N ILE A 269 -19.18 -10.05 12.06
CA ILE A 269 -20.21 -11.08 12.31
C ILE A 269 -20.94 -10.81 13.62
N THR A 270 -20.21 -10.56 14.72
CA THR A 270 -20.81 -10.27 16.03
C THR A 270 -21.77 -9.09 15.96
N ARG A 271 -21.35 -8.00 15.32
CA ARG A 271 -22.20 -6.82 15.15
C ARG A 271 -23.40 -7.10 14.25
N THR A 272 -23.21 -7.76 13.11
CA THR A 272 -24.29 -8.07 12.17
C THR A 272 -25.37 -8.95 12.80
N ILE A 273 -24.99 -9.88 13.68
CA ILE A 273 -25.94 -10.69 14.46
C ILE A 273 -26.67 -9.78 15.47
N ALA A 274 -25.93 -9.01 16.28
CA ALA A 274 -26.53 -8.16 17.33
C ALA A 274 -27.47 -7.07 16.80
N GLU A 275 -27.25 -6.59 15.57
CA GLU A 275 -28.11 -5.59 14.91
C GLU A 275 -29.45 -6.15 14.39
N ARG A 276 -29.68 -7.48 14.48
CA ARG A 276 -30.96 -8.07 14.05
C ARG A 276 -32.06 -7.81 15.09
N PRO A 277 -33.29 -7.45 14.68
CA PRO A 277 -34.39 -7.18 15.60
C PRO A 277 -34.97 -8.46 16.24
N ASP A 278 -34.97 -9.58 15.50
CA ASP A 278 -35.59 -10.84 15.92
C ASP A 278 -34.56 -11.78 16.61
N PRO A 279 -34.78 -12.16 17.89
CA PRO A 279 -33.93 -13.12 18.62
C PRO A 279 -33.75 -14.48 17.92
N ASP A 280 -34.77 -14.96 17.21
CA ASP A 280 -34.69 -16.25 16.53
C ASP A 280 -33.77 -16.16 15.31
N GLN A 281 -33.84 -15.05 14.57
CA GLN A 281 -32.87 -14.74 13.52
C GLN A 281 -31.45 -14.56 14.07
N GLN A 282 -31.28 -13.94 15.24
CA GLN A 282 -29.97 -13.82 15.89
C GLN A 282 -29.38 -15.21 16.17
N GLN A 283 -30.18 -16.10 16.78
CA GLN A 283 -29.74 -17.46 17.12
C GLN A 283 -29.39 -18.26 15.86
N LEU A 284 -30.23 -18.17 14.83
CA LEU A 284 -30.02 -18.87 13.57
C LEU A 284 -28.77 -18.38 12.83
N LEU A 285 -28.59 -17.06 12.70
CA LEU A 285 -27.39 -16.49 12.09
C LEU A 285 -26.14 -16.78 12.91
N HIS A 286 -26.23 -16.82 14.25
CA HIS A 286 -25.12 -17.24 15.09
C HIS A 286 -24.70 -18.69 14.80
N ARG A 287 -25.65 -19.63 14.73
CA ARG A 287 -25.40 -21.04 14.38
C ARG A 287 -24.70 -21.16 13.03
N TYR A 288 -25.14 -20.40 12.02
CA TYR A 288 -24.54 -20.42 10.70
C TYR A 288 -23.18 -19.71 10.65
N ALA A 289 -23.12 -18.43 11.02
CA ALA A 289 -21.94 -17.61 10.85
C ALA A 289 -20.78 -18.07 11.76
N VAL A 290 -21.06 -18.36 13.03
CA VAL A 290 -20.02 -18.71 14.01
C VAL A 290 -19.67 -20.20 13.94
N TRP A 291 -20.66 -21.09 14.03
CA TRP A 291 -20.38 -22.52 14.14
C TRP A 291 -20.13 -23.21 12.81
N HIS A 292 -20.63 -22.66 11.69
CA HIS A 292 -20.40 -23.22 10.36
C HIS A 292 -19.34 -22.45 9.57
N VAL A 293 -19.57 -21.16 9.26
CA VAL A 293 -18.70 -20.39 8.37
C VAL A 293 -17.34 -20.10 9.00
N LEU A 294 -17.31 -19.47 10.19
CA LEU A 294 -16.06 -19.15 10.88
C LEU A 294 -15.29 -20.39 11.29
N ARG A 295 -15.96 -21.40 11.87
CA ARG A 295 -15.31 -22.67 12.25
C ARG A 295 -14.61 -23.33 11.06
N ARG A 296 -15.25 -23.37 9.90
CA ARG A 296 -14.67 -23.96 8.69
C ARG A 296 -13.52 -23.11 8.15
N LEU A 297 -13.64 -21.78 8.20
CA LEU A 297 -12.55 -20.89 7.82
C LEU A 297 -11.33 -21.09 8.73
N ARG A 298 -11.49 -21.04 10.06
CA ARG A 298 -10.42 -21.28 11.04
C ARG A 298 -9.74 -22.63 10.83
N ARG A 299 -10.53 -23.70 10.61
CA ARG A 299 -9.98 -25.04 10.33
C ARG A 299 -9.12 -25.08 9.06
N ARG A 300 -9.52 -24.36 8.00
CA ARG A 300 -8.74 -24.29 6.75
C ARG A 300 -7.48 -23.45 6.89
N LEU A 301 -7.50 -22.44 7.76
CA LEU A 301 -6.37 -21.56 7.97
C LEU A 301 -5.26 -22.22 8.78
N GLY A 302 -5.60 -23.05 9.78
CA GLY A 302 -4.61 -23.58 10.72
C GLY A 302 -3.83 -22.43 11.36
N ASP A 303 -2.51 -22.47 11.24
CA ASP A 303 -1.61 -21.43 11.78
C ASP A 303 -1.40 -20.24 10.83
N THR A 304 -2.07 -20.20 9.67
CA THR A 304 -1.89 -19.15 8.67
C THR A 304 -2.93 -18.02 8.78
N HIS A 305 -2.54 -16.79 8.46
CA HIS A 305 -3.48 -15.67 8.41
C HIS A 305 -4.40 -15.74 7.19
N ALA A 306 -5.68 -15.40 7.38
CA ALA A 306 -6.68 -15.26 6.34
C ALA A 306 -6.25 -14.28 5.25
N SER A 307 -6.59 -14.59 4.01
CA SER A 307 -6.54 -13.63 2.90
C SER A 307 -7.76 -12.72 2.92
N TYR A 308 -7.59 -11.55 2.33
CA TYR A 308 -8.71 -10.65 2.06
C TYR A 308 -9.87 -11.38 1.36
N HIS A 309 -9.59 -12.21 0.34
CA HIS A 309 -10.62 -12.93 -0.41
C HIS A 309 -11.31 -14.01 0.43
N GLN A 310 -10.58 -14.73 1.29
CA GLN A 310 -11.18 -15.72 2.19
C GLN A 310 -12.11 -15.05 3.21
N ALA A 311 -11.68 -13.94 3.82
CA ALA A 311 -12.51 -13.19 4.76
C ALA A 311 -13.71 -12.53 4.07
N ALA A 312 -13.50 -11.93 2.88
CA ALA A 312 -14.58 -11.33 2.09
C ALA A 312 -15.60 -12.38 1.60
N GLY A 313 -15.14 -13.58 1.19
CA GLY A 313 -16.04 -14.67 0.81
C GLY A 313 -16.87 -15.18 1.99
N ALA A 314 -16.25 -15.34 3.16
CA ALA A 314 -16.99 -15.67 4.39
C ALA A 314 -18.01 -14.58 4.75
N GLN A 315 -17.63 -13.31 4.63
CA GLN A 315 -18.54 -12.17 4.82
C GLN A 315 -19.70 -12.20 3.82
N GLN A 316 -19.44 -12.50 2.53
CA GLN A 316 -20.47 -12.64 1.51
C GLN A 316 -21.46 -13.76 1.84
N HIS A 317 -21.00 -14.91 2.32
CA HIS A 317 -21.87 -16.02 2.72
C HIS A 317 -22.81 -15.64 3.87
N VAL A 318 -22.30 -14.92 4.88
CA VAL A 318 -23.11 -14.46 6.02
C VAL A 318 -24.07 -13.36 5.57
N LYS A 319 -23.62 -12.41 4.74
CA LYS A 319 -24.45 -11.34 4.20
C LYS A 319 -25.60 -11.89 3.35
N ALA A 320 -25.33 -12.87 2.49
CA ALA A 320 -26.36 -13.50 1.67
C ALA A 320 -27.41 -14.24 2.50
N ALA A 321 -27.00 -14.89 3.60
CA ALA A 321 -27.94 -15.49 4.54
C ALA A 321 -28.83 -14.43 5.21
N ALA A 322 -28.25 -13.32 5.67
CA ALA A 322 -29.00 -12.23 6.27
C ALA A 322 -30.00 -11.61 5.29
N ILE A 323 -29.60 -11.36 4.03
CA ILE A 323 -30.49 -10.83 2.98
C ILE A 323 -31.68 -11.77 2.73
N LEU A 324 -31.45 -13.08 2.65
CA LEU A 324 -32.54 -14.05 2.48
C LEU A 324 -33.49 -14.01 3.68
N LEU A 325 -32.97 -13.99 4.91
CA LEU A 325 -33.80 -13.92 6.11
C LEU A 325 -34.60 -12.61 6.20
N ASP A 326 -34.01 -11.48 5.82
CA ASP A 326 -34.69 -10.19 5.76
C ASP A 326 -35.82 -10.22 4.71
N TRP A 327 -35.59 -10.84 3.55
CA TRP A 327 -36.61 -11.01 2.51
C TRP A 327 -37.75 -11.92 2.97
N LEU A 328 -37.44 -13.04 3.61
CA LEU A 328 -38.44 -13.94 4.18
C LEU A 328 -39.31 -13.21 5.21
N ALA A 329 -38.70 -12.49 6.14
CA ALA A 329 -39.43 -11.73 7.14
C ALA A 329 -40.34 -10.65 6.52
N ALA A 330 -39.87 -9.95 5.49
CA ALA A 330 -40.66 -8.96 4.77
C ALA A 330 -41.91 -9.55 4.09
N HIS A 331 -41.86 -10.84 3.72
CA HIS A 331 -42.98 -11.58 3.13
C HIS A 331 -43.79 -12.39 4.16
N ASN A 332 -43.54 -12.20 5.46
CA ASN A 332 -44.13 -12.97 6.55
C ASN A 332 -43.88 -14.49 6.44
N LEU A 333 -42.75 -14.87 5.85
CA LEU A 333 -42.29 -16.24 5.71
C LEU A 333 -41.18 -16.55 6.71
N THR A 334 -41.02 -17.83 7.01
CA THR A 334 -39.93 -18.38 7.82
C THR A 334 -39.26 -19.49 7.05
N LEU A 335 -38.02 -19.87 7.39
CA LEU A 335 -37.34 -21.01 6.75
C LEU A 335 -38.13 -22.32 6.71
N VAL A 336 -39.05 -22.52 7.65
CA VAL A 336 -39.91 -23.69 7.73
C VAL A 336 -41.13 -23.56 6.81
N THR A 337 -41.70 -22.36 6.70
CA THR A 337 -42.92 -22.10 5.93
C THR A 337 -42.66 -21.71 4.47
N THR A 338 -41.42 -21.31 4.12
CA THR A 338 -41.02 -21.01 2.76
C THR A 338 -41.13 -22.24 1.85
N THR A 339 -41.77 -22.05 0.71
CA THR A 339 -41.87 -23.08 -0.33
C THR A 339 -40.74 -22.94 -1.36
N GLN A 340 -40.54 -23.98 -2.17
CA GLN A 340 -39.56 -23.91 -3.27
C GLN A 340 -39.91 -22.81 -4.28
N GLY A 341 -41.20 -22.57 -4.52
CA GLY A 341 -41.66 -21.48 -5.40
C GLY A 341 -41.31 -20.10 -4.87
N ASP A 342 -41.38 -19.88 -3.55
CA ASP A 342 -40.97 -18.61 -2.93
C ASP A 342 -39.46 -18.39 -3.09
N LEU A 343 -38.66 -19.45 -2.95
CA LEU A 343 -37.21 -19.38 -3.15
C LEU A 343 -36.86 -19.09 -4.62
N GLU A 344 -37.59 -19.67 -5.57
CA GLU A 344 -37.41 -19.40 -7.00
C GLU A 344 -37.82 -17.98 -7.36
N ALA A 345 -38.92 -17.46 -6.80
CA ALA A 345 -39.34 -16.08 -6.95
C ALA A 345 -38.28 -15.10 -6.41
N TRP A 346 -37.69 -15.41 -5.24
CA TRP A 346 -36.58 -14.64 -4.70
C TRP A 346 -35.34 -14.68 -5.61
N LEU A 347 -35.00 -15.84 -6.19
CA LEU A 347 -33.86 -15.98 -7.09
C LEU A 347 -34.06 -15.26 -8.45
N ALA A 348 -35.31 -15.09 -8.88
CA ALA A 348 -35.68 -14.42 -10.11
C ALA A 348 -35.77 -12.89 -9.98
N ASP A 349 -35.80 -12.38 -8.75
CA ASP A 349 -35.82 -10.94 -8.48
C ASP A 349 -34.47 -10.29 -8.83
N GLU A 350 -34.51 -9.33 -9.75
CA GLU A 350 -33.34 -8.61 -10.26
C GLU A 350 -32.77 -7.59 -9.25
N GLU A 351 -33.57 -7.15 -8.28
CA GLU A 351 -33.14 -6.18 -7.26
C GLU A 351 -32.32 -6.84 -6.13
N THR A 352 -32.47 -8.15 -5.97
CA THR A 352 -31.78 -8.90 -4.92
C THR A 352 -30.36 -9.28 -5.36
N THR A 353 -29.39 -8.97 -4.50
CA THR A 353 -27.96 -9.22 -4.77
C THR A 353 -27.45 -10.41 -3.98
N HIS A 354 -26.43 -11.10 -4.51
CA HIS A 354 -25.74 -12.23 -3.86
C HIS A 354 -26.49 -13.59 -3.83
N HIS A 355 -27.45 -13.81 -4.74
CA HIS A 355 -28.19 -15.06 -4.96
C HIS A 355 -27.34 -16.33 -4.86
N SER A 356 -26.25 -16.39 -5.61
CA SER A 356 -25.37 -17.57 -5.67
C SER A 356 -24.69 -17.90 -4.33
N ALA A 357 -24.47 -16.91 -3.48
CA ALA A 357 -23.83 -17.10 -2.18
C ALA A 357 -24.81 -17.65 -1.12
N ALA A 358 -26.12 -17.34 -1.25
CA ALA A 358 -27.17 -17.83 -0.34
C ALA A 358 -27.35 -19.34 -0.40
N GLY A 359 -27.03 -19.98 -1.54
CA GLY A 359 -27.07 -21.44 -1.65
C GLY A 359 -26.22 -22.17 -0.59
N ASN A 360 -25.14 -21.56 -0.09
CA ASN A 360 -24.38 -22.16 1.01
C ASN A 360 -25.17 -22.22 2.32
N PHE A 361 -25.98 -21.20 2.57
CA PHE A 361 -26.85 -21.14 3.74
C PHE A 361 -28.03 -22.11 3.59
N VAL A 362 -28.74 -22.11 2.45
CA VAL A 362 -29.88 -23.01 2.21
C VAL A 362 -29.45 -24.48 2.32
N ARG A 363 -28.33 -24.87 1.68
CA ARG A 363 -27.79 -26.24 1.80
C ARG A 363 -27.37 -26.59 3.23
N TRP A 364 -26.83 -25.63 3.97
CA TRP A 364 -26.53 -25.85 5.39
C TRP A 364 -27.82 -26.04 6.20
N ALA A 365 -28.82 -25.19 6.02
CA ALA A 365 -30.10 -25.24 6.73
C ALA A 365 -30.85 -26.55 6.45
N SER A 366 -30.90 -26.97 5.18
CA SER A 366 -31.44 -28.27 4.75
C SER A 366 -30.71 -29.43 5.43
N LYS A 367 -29.36 -29.42 5.44
CA LYS A 367 -28.56 -30.43 6.17
C LYS A 367 -28.80 -30.41 7.70
N GLN A 368 -29.20 -29.28 8.26
CA GLN A 368 -29.59 -29.16 9.67
C GLN A 368 -31.07 -29.46 9.93
N LYS A 369 -31.83 -29.89 8.90
CA LYS A 369 -33.28 -30.14 8.96
C LYS A 369 -34.10 -28.93 9.39
N LEU A 370 -33.65 -27.72 9.01
CA LEU A 370 -34.31 -26.45 9.32
C LEU A 370 -35.23 -25.97 8.18
N THR A 371 -35.15 -26.61 7.02
CA THR A 371 -35.93 -26.28 5.83
C THR A 371 -35.96 -27.48 4.87
N ASN A 372 -36.97 -27.53 4.01
CA ASN A 372 -37.08 -28.51 2.92
C ASN A 372 -36.67 -27.94 1.55
N LEU A 373 -36.16 -26.70 1.53
CA LEU A 373 -35.71 -26.05 0.31
C LEU A 373 -34.50 -26.75 -0.30
N ASP A 374 -34.49 -26.84 -1.64
CA ASP A 374 -33.33 -27.28 -2.41
C ASP A 374 -32.66 -26.10 -3.12
N PHE A 375 -31.33 -26.12 -3.11
CA PHE A 375 -30.51 -25.13 -3.79
C PHE A 375 -29.38 -25.82 -4.56
N PRO A 376 -29.47 -25.85 -5.90
CA PRO A 376 -28.56 -26.64 -6.72
C PRO A 376 -27.11 -26.18 -6.57
N THR A 377 -26.19 -27.15 -6.47
CA THR A 377 -24.76 -26.87 -6.58
C THR A 377 -24.38 -26.68 -8.03
N VAL A 378 -23.88 -25.49 -8.37
CA VAL A 378 -23.18 -25.27 -9.63
C VAL A 378 -21.87 -26.05 -9.57
N ARG A 379 -21.81 -27.18 -10.29
CA ARG A 379 -20.56 -27.94 -10.46
C ARG A 379 -19.64 -27.17 -11.40
N TRP A 380 -18.36 -27.11 -11.07
CA TRP A 380 -17.35 -26.56 -11.97
C TRP A 380 -17.34 -27.39 -13.26
N SER A 381 -17.58 -26.73 -14.39
CA SER A 381 -17.73 -27.36 -15.70
C SER A 381 -16.53 -27.09 -16.61
N GLY A 382 -15.35 -26.93 -16.00
CA GLY A 382 -14.10 -26.54 -16.67
C GLY A 382 -13.89 -25.02 -16.74
N PRO A 383 -12.75 -24.56 -17.27
CA PRO A 383 -12.57 -23.17 -17.70
C PRO A 383 -13.75 -22.62 -18.54
N SER A 384 -13.99 -21.32 -18.46
CA SER A 384 -15.10 -20.65 -19.14
C SER A 384 -14.70 -19.87 -20.39
N VAL A 385 -13.42 -19.87 -20.78
CA VAL A 385 -12.87 -19.07 -21.88
C VAL A 385 -11.92 -19.91 -22.71
N VAL A 386 -11.92 -19.69 -24.03
CA VAL A 386 -10.97 -20.30 -24.97
C VAL A 386 -9.54 -19.96 -24.57
N ILE A 387 -8.73 -21.01 -24.51
CA ILE A 387 -7.36 -21.00 -24.00
C ILE A 387 -6.41 -20.67 -25.15
N ASP A 388 -5.88 -19.44 -25.19
CA ASP A 388 -4.84 -19.05 -26.14
C ASP A 388 -3.45 -19.40 -25.58
N THR A 389 -2.88 -20.48 -26.11
CA THR A 389 -1.58 -21.02 -25.67
C THR A 389 -0.40 -20.24 -26.25
N GLU A 390 -0.53 -19.69 -27.47
CA GLU A 390 0.55 -18.91 -28.09
C GLU A 390 0.75 -17.58 -27.37
N THR A 391 -0.34 -16.84 -27.11
CA THR A 391 -0.28 -15.58 -26.35
C THR A 391 0.31 -15.80 -24.95
N ARG A 392 0.11 -16.97 -24.34
CA ARG A 392 0.75 -17.31 -23.05
C ARG A 392 2.27 -17.40 -23.17
N TRP A 393 2.77 -18.10 -24.18
CA TRP A 393 4.21 -18.26 -24.41
C TRP A 393 4.89 -16.97 -24.85
N ASP A 394 4.21 -16.12 -25.64
CA ASP A 394 4.68 -14.78 -25.99
C ASP A 394 4.89 -13.91 -24.75
N HIS A 395 3.90 -13.86 -23.85
CA HIS A 395 4.05 -13.16 -22.58
C HIS A 395 5.18 -13.75 -21.73
N ALA A 396 5.33 -15.08 -21.66
CA ALA A 396 6.41 -15.70 -20.91
C ALA A 396 7.80 -15.30 -21.46
N ARG A 397 7.98 -15.34 -22.79
CA ARG A 397 9.21 -14.90 -23.46
C ARG A 397 9.50 -13.44 -23.19
N GLN A 398 8.49 -12.57 -23.30
CA GLN A 398 8.65 -11.15 -22.96
C GLN A 398 9.12 -10.97 -21.51
N LEU A 399 8.47 -11.62 -20.55
CA LEU A 399 8.84 -11.48 -19.13
C LEU A 399 10.22 -12.07 -18.82
N LEU A 400 10.71 -13.06 -19.57
CA LEU A 400 12.05 -13.60 -19.38
C LEU A 400 13.14 -12.62 -19.86
N HIS A 401 12.87 -11.79 -20.87
CA HIS A 401 13.92 -11.03 -21.56
C HIS A 401 13.76 -9.48 -21.54
N ASP A 402 12.59 -8.95 -21.19
CA ASP A 402 12.34 -7.50 -21.21
C ASP A 402 12.82 -6.82 -19.90
N ASP A 403 14.04 -6.29 -19.93
CA ASP A 403 14.65 -5.57 -18.80
C ASP A 403 14.08 -4.17 -18.55
N THR A 404 13.14 -3.70 -19.38
CA THR A 404 12.40 -2.46 -19.11
C THR A 404 11.30 -2.65 -18.07
N LEU A 405 10.84 -3.88 -17.90
CA LEU A 405 9.85 -4.27 -16.91
C LEU A 405 10.50 -4.50 -15.54
N LYS A 406 9.72 -4.25 -14.49
CA LYS A 406 10.20 -4.43 -13.12
C LYS A 406 10.47 -5.91 -12.83
N PRO A 407 11.63 -6.28 -12.24
CA PRO A 407 11.95 -7.68 -11.95
C PRO A 407 10.87 -8.39 -11.14
N GLU A 408 10.26 -7.72 -10.16
CA GLU A 408 9.22 -8.32 -9.34
C GLU A 408 7.92 -8.62 -10.13
N ASP A 409 7.59 -7.82 -11.14
CA ASP A 409 6.43 -8.08 -11.99
C ASP A 409 6.70 -9.22 -12.96
N ARG A 410 7.92 -9.30 -13.50
CA ARG A 410 8.38 -10.38 -14.37
C ARG A 410 8.32 -11.73 -13.65
N VAL A 411 8.92 -11.84 -12.46
CA VAL A 411 8.86 -13.07 -11.67
C VAL A 411 7.42 -13.44 -11.33
N ALA A 412 6.60 -12.49 -10.87
CA ALA A 412 5.22 -12.80 -10.52
C ALA A 412 4.41 -13.29 -11.74
N GLY A 413 4.58 -12.68 -12.90
CA GLY A 413 3.93 -13.11 -14.13
C GLY A 413 4.39 -14.49 -14.57
N LEU A 414 5.69 -14.79 -14.50
CA LEU A 414 6.24 -16.11 -14.83
C LEU A 414 5.73 -17.20 -13.88
N LEU A 415 5.58 -16.90 -12.58
CA LEU A 415 4.97 -17.84 -11.63
C LEU A 415 3.50 -18.13 -11.97
N VAL A 416 2.75 -17.16 -12.51
CA VAL A 416 1.38 -17.40 -13.01
C VAL A 416 1.41 -18.23 -14.31
N LEU A 417 2.23 -17.82 -15.28
CA LEU A 417 2.21 -18.34 -16.66
C LEU A 417 2.84 -19.74 -16.77
N LEU A 418 3.86 -20.04 -15.96
CA LEU A 418 4.64 -21.28 -16.07
C LEU A 418 4.40 -22.23 -14.90
N TYR A 419 4.17 -21.70 -13.70
CA TYR A 419 3.97 -22.49 -12.48
C TYR A 419 2.53 -22.44 -11.96
N THR A 420 1.62 -21.91 -12.79
CA THR A 420 0.18 -21.82 -12.54
C THR A 420 -0.19 -21.10 -11.25
N GLN A 421 0.68 -20.35 -10.59
CA GLN A 421 0.41 -19.83 -9.25
C GLN A 421 -0.67 -18.75 -9.23
N TRP A 422 -1.48 -18.69 -8.18
CA TRP A 422 -2.43 -17.59 -7.99
C TRP A 422 -1.69 -16.35 -7.47
N PRO A 423 -2.09 -15.12 -7.85
CA PRO A 423 -1.55 -13.90 -7.23
C PRO A 423 -1.68 -13.90 -5.69
N ALA A 424 -2.71 -14.56 -5.15
CA ALA A 424 -2.87 -14.73 -3.71
C ALA A 424 -1.77 -15.61 -3.08
N THR A 425 -1.34 -16.66 -3.77
CA THR A 425 -0.22 -17.51 -3.32
C THR A 425 1.10 -16.77 -3.48
N ILE A 426 1.34 -16.18 -4.67
CA ILE A 426 2.57 -15.44 -4.98
C ILE A 426 2.79 -14.31 -3.97
N SER A 427 1.73 -13.56 -3.64
CA SER A 427 1.84 -12.48 -2.66
C SER A 427 2.35 -12.93 -1.30
N ARG A 428 2.16 -14.20 -0.92
CA ARG A 428 2.55 -14.73 0.39
C ARG A 428 3.91 -15.42 0.38
N LEU A 429 4.63 -15.44 -0.74
CA LEU A 429 5.96 -16.00 -0.76
C LEU A 429 6.89 -15.17 0.12
N THR A 430 7.61 -15.87 0.99
CA THR A 430 8.68 -15.32 1.83
C THR A 430 10.04 -15.71 1.27
N LEU A 431 11.11 -15.15 1.83
CA LEU A 431 12.47 -15.55 1.50
C LEU A 431 12.72 -17.03 1.83
N ASP A 432 12.08 -17.58 2.87
CA ASP A 432 12.18 -19.01 3.22
C ASP A 432 11.51 -19.95 2.20
N HIS A 433 10.86 -19.41 1.17
CA HIS A 433 10.37 -20.18 0.03
C HIS A 433 11.38 -20.24 -1.12
N VAL A 434 12.49 -19.49 -1.04
CA VAL A 434 13.50 -19.42 -2.09
C VAL A 434 14.85 -19.84 -1.53
N ASP A 435 15.41 -20.90 -2.08
CA ASP A 435 16.82 -21.25 -1.90
C ASP A 435 17.58 -20.70 -3.10
N ALA A 436 18.36 -19.63 -2.87
CA ALA A 436 19.06 -18.88 -3.91
C ALA A 436 20.56 -19.20 -3.90
N ALA A 437 20.91 -20.49 -3.92
CA ALA A 437 22.29 -20.95 -4.02
C ALA A 437 22.94 -20.51 -5.35
N GLU A 438 24.28 -20.52 -5.39
CA GLU A 438 25.06 -19.97 -6.50
C GLU A 438 24.86 -20.72 -7.82
N HIS A 439 24.70 -22.05 -7.76
CA HIS A 439 24.59 -22.92 -8.94
C HIS A 439 23.17 -23.38 -9.25
N GLU A 440 22.24 -23.21 -8.32
CA GLU A 440 20.87 -23.69 -8.47
C GLU A 440 19.92 -22.83 -7.63
N VAL A 441 18.82 -22.39 -8.23
CA VAL A 441 17.77 -21.67 -7.51
C VAL A 441 16.55 -22.57 -7.39
N ARG A 442 16.11 -22.83 -6.16
CA ARG A 442 14.89 -23.61 -5.90
C ARG A 442 13.80 -22.73 -5.32
N ILE A 443 12.56 -22.97 -5.73
CA ILE A 443 11.38 -22.32 -5.15
C ILE A 443 10.40 -23.35 -4.62
N ARG A 444 9.94 -23.15 -3.39
CA ARG A 444 8.95 -24.01 -2.74
C ARG A 444 7.55 -23.45 -2.98
N LEU A 445 6.84 -24.03 -3.94
CA LEU A 445 5.44 -23.70 -4.26
C LEU A 445 4.46 -24.73 -3.67
N GLY A 446 4.88 -25.99 -3.60
CA GLY A 446 4.21 -27.07 -2.89
C GLY A 446 5.12 -27.72 -1.84
N HIS A 447 4.91 -29.00 -1.57
CA HIS A 447 5.74 -29.76 -0.63
C HIS A 447 7.11 -30.12 -1.22
N GLU A 448 7.19 -30.28 -2.54
CA GLU A 448 8.46 -30.47 -3.24
C GLU A 448 8.92 -29.15 -3.85
N PRO A 449 10.17 -28.71 -3.56
CA PRO A 449 10.73 -27.52 -4.19
C PRO A 449 11.00 -27.79 -5.68
N VAL A 450 10.81 -26.76 -6.50
CA VAL A 450 11.03 -26.81 -7.94
C VAL A 450 12.31 -26.08 -8.30
N ILE A 451 13.15 -26.71 -9.11
CA ILE A 451 14.38 -26.12 -9.64
C ILE A 451 13.99 -25.11 -10.73
N LEU A 452 14.43 -23.86 -10.59
CA LEU A 452 14.16 -22.82 -11.57
C LEU A 452 15.20 -22.86 -12.69
N PRO A 453 14.80 -22.96 -13.97
CA PRO A 453 15.73 -22.87 -15.09
C PRO A 453 16.19 -21.43 -15.30
N GLU A 454 17.35 -21.25 -15.96
CA GLU A 454 17.74 -19.95 -16.49
C GLU A 454 16.86 -19.57 -17.69
N PRO A 455 16.53 -18.27 -17.89
CA PRO A 455 17.00 -17.09 -17.14
C PRO A 455 16.19 -16.73 -15.88
N LEU A 456 15.16 -17.52 -15.53
CA LEU A 456 14.28 -17.21 -14.39
C LEU A 456 15.03 -17.30 -13.05
N ALA A 457 15.97 -18.23 -12.90
CA ALA A 457 16.81 -18.33 -11.70
C ALA A 457 17.60 -17.02 -11.43
N THR A 458 18.26 -16.46 -12.44
CA THR A 458 18.93 -15.16 -12.35
C THR A 458 17.95 -14.04 -11.95
N LEU A 459 16.78 -14.01 -12.57
CA LEU A 459 15.75 -13.01 -12.28
C LEU A 459 15.23 -13.10 -10.84
N VAL A 460 15.04 -14.31 -10.30
CA VAL A 460 14.63 -14.49 -8.89
C VAL A 460 15.73 -14.03 -7.94
N ARG A 461 17.01 -14.33 -8.22
CA ARG A 461 18.16 -13.80 -7.45
C ARG A 461 18.16 -12.27 -7.45
N GLN A 462 17.89 -11.64 -8.60
CA GLN A 462 17.77 -10.19 -8.70
C GLN A 462 16.62 -9.65 -7.84
N VAL A 463 15.45 -10.29 -7.85
CA VAL A 463 14.32 -9.89 -6.98
C VAL A 463 14.69 -10.02 -5.51
N VAL A 464 15.32 -11.13 -5.10
CA VAL A 464 15.79 -11.31 -3.73
C VAL A 464 16.76 -10.18 -3.34
N ALA A 465 17.75 -9.86 -4.18
CA ALA A 465 18.76 -8.84 -3.86
C ALA A 465 18.21 -7.41 -3.87
N THR A 466 17.26 -7.10 -4.76
CA THR A 466 16.78 -5.73 -5.00
C THR A 466 15.42 -5.42 -4.38
N ARG A 467 14.78 -6.39 -3.70
CA ARG A 467 13.49 -6.20 -3.03
C ARG A 467 13.52 -4.97 -2.12
N ARG A 468 12.54 -4.09 -2.28
CA ARG A 468 12.31 -2.96 -1.38
C ARG A 468 10.86 -2.91 -1.00
N GLY A 469 10.58 -2.79 0.30
CA GLY A 469 9.24 -2.51 0.77
C GLY A 469 8.73 -1.20 0.16
N HIS A 470 7.49 -1.21 -0.30
CA HIS A 470 6.81 0.02 -0.75
C HIS A 470 6.18 0.80 0.41
N ALA A 471 6.15 0.20 1.61
CA ALA A 471 5.84 0.90 2.83
C ALA A 471 6.75 2.13 2.94
N THR A 472 6.17 3.29 3.22
CA THR A 472 6.93 4.55 3.33
C THR A 472 7.41 4.82 4.76
N ILE A 473 6.97 4.00 5.72
CA ILE A 473 7.15 4.15 7.18
C ILE A 473 7.20 2.75 7.79
N GLY A 474 8.01 2.51 8.83
CA GLY A 474 8.11 1.20 9.51
C GLY A 474 9.36 0.43 9.05
N ASP A 475 9.19 -0.81 8.62
CA ASP A 475 10.29 -1.66 8.13
C ASP A 475 10.52 -1.50 6.62
N HIS A 476 11.72 -1.04 6.26
CA HIS A 476 12.16 -0.81 4.89
C HIS A 476 13.24 -1.81 4.38
N GLY A 477 13.65 -2.79 5.18
CA GLY A 477 14.81 -3.63 4.84
C GLY A 477 14.82 -5.05 5.38
N SER A 478 14.06 -5.35 6.44
CA SER A 478 13.98 -6.69 7.03
C SER A 478 12.73 -7.48 6.63
N SER A 479 12.01 -7.03 5.61
CA SER A 479 10.76 -7.67 5.21
C SER A 479 11.01 -9.14 4.82
N PRO A 480 10.31 -10.10 5.44
CA PRO A 480 10.46 -11.51 5.10
C PRO A 480 9.79 -11.86 3.77
N TRP A 481 8.97 -10.96 3.22
CA TRP A 481 8.20 -11.20 1.99
C TRP A 481 9.09 -11.05 0.75
N LEU A 482 9.00 -12.02 -0.17
CA LEU A 482 9.62 -11.94 -1.49
C LEU A 482 9.01 -10.78 -2.29
N PHE A 483 7.72 -10.52 -2.11
CA PHE A 483 6.99 -9.41 -2.72
C PHE A 483 6.44 -8.48 -1.62
N PRO A 484 7.25 -7.55 -1.09
CA PRO A 484 6.83 -6.70 0.01
C PRO A 484 5.80 -5.65 -0.43
N GLY A 485 4.88 -5.31 0.47
CA GLY A 485 3.72 -4.46 0.20
C GLY A 485 3.95 -2.98 0.49
N GLY A 486 2.89 -2.20 0.25
CA GLY A 486 2.81 -0.78 0.64
C GLY A 486 2.41 -0.57 2.10
N GLN A 487 1.95 -1.62 2.79
CA GLN A 487 1.72 -1.59 4.23
C GLN A 487 2.94 -2.19 4.96
N PRO A 488 3.39 -1.59 6.07
CA PRO A 488 4.58 -2.04 6.77
C PRO A 488 4.40 -3.47 7.30
N GLY A 489 5.40 -4.33 7.10
CA GLY A 489 5.38 -5.74 7.52
C GLY A 489 4.39 -6.64 6.75
N ARG A 490 3.71 -6.12 5.72
CA ARG A 490 2.73 -6.86 4.92
C ARG A 490 3.26 -7.11 3.51
N PRO A 491 2.86 -8.22 2.86
CA PRO A 491 3.16 -8.42 1.46
C PRO A 491 2.35 -7.48 0.56
N ILE A 492 2.70 -7.43 -0.72
CA ILE A 492 1.82 -6.86 -1.74
C ILE A 492 0.45 -7.55 -1.66
N SER A 493 -0.66 -6.81 -1.81
CA SER A 493 -1.95 -7.49 -1.82
C SER A 493 -2.14 -8.27 -3.13
N ALA A 494 -2.80 -9.42 -3.05
CA ALA A 494 -3.17 -10.23 -4.23
C ALA A 494 -3.87 -9.38 -5.30
N TYR A 495 -4.78 -8.49 -4.88
CA TYR A 495 -5.45 -7.53 -5.75
C TYR A 495 -4.46 -6.61 -6.46
N ARG A 496 -3.53 -6.00 -5.73
CA ARG A 496 -2.56 -5.07 -6.32
C ARG A 496 -1.60 -5.79 -7.26
N LEU A 497 -1.15 -6.99 -6.89
CA LEU A 497 -0.33 -7.83 -7.76
C LEU A 497 -1.11 -8.19 -9.03
N GLY A 498 -2.37 -8.59 -8.89
CA GLY A 498 -3.28 -8.79 -10.02
C GLY A 498 -3.36 -7.56 -10.92
N GLN A 499 -3.60 -6.36 -10.37
CA GLN A 499 -3.64 -5.13 -11.17
C GLN A 499 -2.34 -4.87 -11.94
N ARG A 500 -1.17 -5.12 -11.33
CA ARG A 500 0.14 -4.97 -12.01
C ARG A 500 0.26 -5.95 -13.18
N LEU A 501 -0.18 -7.20 -13.01
CA LEU A 501 -0.21 -8.18 -14.09
C LEU A 501 -1.18 -7.81 -15.22
N HIS A 502 -2.35 -7.27 -14.90
CA HIS A 502 -3.29 -6.78 -15.92
C HIS A 502 -2.71 -5.64 -16.77
N GLN A 503 -1.88 -4.78 -16.18
CA GLN A 503 -1.17 -3.72 -16.91
C GLN A 503 -0.12 -4.27 -17.89
N LEU A 504 0.29 -5.53 -17.72
CA LEU A 504 1.17 -6.26 -18.62
C LEU A 504 0.41 -7.15 -19.61
N GLY A 505 -0.91 -6.99 -19.74
CA GLY A 505 -1.75 -7.83 -20.61
C GLY A 505 -2.11 -9.20 -20.02
N ILE A 506 -1.60 -9.53 -18.83
CA ILE A 506 -1.80 -10.84 -18.21
C ILE A 506 -3.07 -10.83 -17.37
N ARG A 507 -4.07 -11.63 -17.77
CA ARG A 507 -5.28 -11.91 -16.98
C ARG A 507 -5.06 -13.18 -16.15
N PRO A 508 -4.76 -13.09 -14.83
CA PRO A 508 -4.21 -14.22 -14.09
C PRO A 508 -5.11 -15.46 -14.05
N GLY A 509 -6.43 -15.29 -13.99
CA GLY A 509 -7.36 -16.42 -13.99
C GLY A 509 -7.37 -17.21 -15.30
N GLN A 510 -7.33 -16.50 -16.43
CA GLN A 510 -7.28 -17.09 -17.77
C GLN A 510 -5.91 -17.75 -17.99
N ALA A 511 -4.83 -16.99 -17.76
CA ALA A 511 -3.46 -17.46 -17.89
C ALA A 511 -3.17 -18.71 -17.04
N ARG A 512 -3.63 -18.73 -15.78
CA ARG A 512 -3.49 -19.89 -14.90
C ARG A 512 -4.26 -21.10 -15.43
N SER A 513 -5.50 -20.90 -15.88
CA SER A 513 -6.33 -21.99 -16.39
C SER A 513 -5.68 -22.64 -17.61
N THR A 514 -5.17 -21.84 -18.54
CA THR A 514 -4.38 -22.30 -19.70
C THR A 514 -3.15 -23.10 -19.27
N ALA A 515 -2.32 -22.52 -18.39
CA ALA A 515 -1.09 -23.17 -17.95
C ALA A 515 -1.36 -24.48 -17.20
N LEU A 516 -2.37 -24.51 -16.34
CA LEU A 516 -2.72 -25.70 -15.57
C LEU A 516 -3.32 -26.80 -16.42
N PHE A 517 -4.09 -26.44 -17.45
CA PHE A 517 -4.60 -27.40 -18.42
C PHE A 517 -3.46 -28.09 -19.16
N GLN A 518 -2.50 -27.32 -19.71
CA GLN A 518 -1.34 -27.88 -20.40
C GLN A 518 -0.49 -28.75 -19.46
N LEU A 519 -0.17 -28.27 -18.27
CA LEU A 519 0.58 -29.07 -17.30
C LEU A 519 -0.16 -30.34 -16.87
N ALA A 520 -1.49 -30.34 -16.85
CA ALA A 520 -2.30 -31.53 -16.57
C ALA A 520 -2.37 -32.52 -17.74
N THR A 521 -2.04 -32.09 -18.97
CA THR A 521 -1.78 -32.99 -20.09
C THR A 521 -0.40 -33.63 -19.96
N ASP A 522 0.60 -32.84 -19.58
CA ASP A 522 2.01 -33.26 -19.62
C ASP A 522 2.46 -34.01 -18.35
N LEU A 523 1.78 -33.80 -17.21
CA LEU A 523 2.21 -34.31 -15.91
C LEU A 523 1.08 -35.05 -15.15
N PRO A 524 1.41 -36.15 -14.45
CA PRO A 524 0.49 -36.80 -13.51
C PRO A 524 -0.02 -35.86 -12.41
N ALA A 525 -1.29 -36.00 -12.03
CA ALA A 525 -1.92 -35.19 -10.98
C ALA A 525 -1.14 -35.18 -9.65
N ALA A 526 -0.51 -36.29 -9.28
CA ALA A 526 0.30 -36.39 -8.06
C ALA A 526 1.52 -35.45 -8.09
N LEU A 527 2.22 -35.35 -9.23
CA LEU A 527 3.36 -34.44 -9.37
C LEU A 527 2.91 -32.98 -9.36
N LEU A 528 1.78 -32.66 -10.03
CA LEU A 528 1.21 -31.31 -9.99
C LEU A 528 0.83 -30.88 -8.58
N ALA A 529 0.19 -31.77 -7.81
CA ALA A 529 -0.18 -31.48 -6.43
C ALA A 529 1.05 -31.19 -5.57
N ARG A 530 2.10 -32.02 -5.68
CA ARG A 530 3.33 -31.90 -4.88
C ARG A 530 4.17 -30.68 -5.24
N MET A 531 4.33 -30.37 -6.53
CA MET A 531 5.16 -29.24 -6.99
C MET A 531 4.44 -27.89 -6.87
N LEU A 532 3.14 -27.83 -7.17
CA LEU A 532 2.40 -26.56 -7.31
C LEU A 532 1.58 -26.19 -6.07
N GLY A 533 1.50 -27.10 -5.09
CA GLY A 533 0.76 -26.89 -3.84
C GLY A 533 -0.76 -26.87 -4.02
N ILE A 534 -1.28 -27.57 -5.02
CA ILE A 534 -2.73 -27.73 -5.25
C ILE A 534 -3.25 -29.03 -4.62
N HIS A 535 -4.51 -29.04 -4.18
CA HIS A 535 -5.13 -30.25 -3.63
C HIS A 535 -5.18 -31.36 -4.69
N ILE A 536 -4.96 -32.61 -4.29
CA ILE A 536 -4.92 -33.75 -5.21
C ILE A 536 -6.23 -33.89 -6.01
N ASP A 537 -7.39 -33.74 -5.38
CA ASP A 537 -8.68 -33.79 -6.07
C ASP A 537 -8.81 -32.71 -7.15
N VAL A 538 -8.22 -31.52 -6.92
CA VAL A 538 -8.20 -30.45 -7.92
C VAL A 538 -7.30 -30.87 -9.08
N ALA A 539 -6.10 -31.39 -8.81
CA ALA A 539 -5.20 -31.89 -9.85
C ALA A 539 -5.85 -33.02 -10.68
N VAL A 540 -6.53 -33.97 -10.04
CA VAL A 540 -7.28 -35.05 -10.70
C VAL A 540 -8.43 -34.50 -11.55
N ALA A 541 -9.17 -33.50 -11.06
CA ALA A 541 -10.23 -32.86 -11.84
C ALA A 541 -9.68 -32.17 -13.10
N TRP A 542 -8.54 -31.50 -13.00
CA TRP A 542 -7.86 -30.90 -14.16
C TRP A 542 -7.33 -31.96 -15.12
N GLN A 543 -6.74 -33.04 -14.62
CA GLN A 543 -6.26 -34.16 -15.45
C GLN A 543 -7.42 -34.86 -16.20
N ARG A 544 -8.58 -35.02 -15.55
CA ARG A 544 -9.79 -35.55 -16.21
C ARG A 544 -10.33 -34.59 -17.27
N ALA A 545 -10.26 -33.28 -17.02
CA ALA A 545 -10.68 -32.28 -18.00
C ALA A 545 -9.71 -32.21 -19.20
N SER A 546 -8.41 -32.41 -18.99
CA SER A 546 -7.39 -32.39 -20.06
C SER A 546 -7.26 -33.71 -20.82
N SER A 547 -7.67 -34.84 -20.23
CA SER A 547 -7.74 -36.14 -20.91
C SER A 547 -8.97 -36.33 -21.80
N GLY A 548 -9.92 -35.37 -21.80
CA GLY A 548 -11.01 -35.32 -22.77
C GLY A 548 -10.56 -34.70 -24.10
N ASP A 549 -11.20 -35.11 -25.19
CA ASP A 549 -10.96 -34.60 -26.54
C ASP A 549 -11.06 -33.06 -26.57
N TRP A 550 -9.91 -32.40 -26.74
CA TRP A 550 -9.74 -30.94 -26.79
C TRP A 550 -10.74 -30.28 -27.74
N ALA A 551 -11.02 -30.91 -28.89
CA ALA A 551 -11.94 -30.39 -29.88
C ALA A 551 -13.37 -30.29 -29.31
N ASN A 552 -13.81 -31.30 -28.55
CA ASN A 552 -15.13 -31.31 -27.94
C ASN A 552 -15.26 -30.31 -26.79
N TYR A 553 -14.21 -30.17 -25.97
CA TYR A 553 -14.21 -29.20 -24.87
C TYR A 553 -14.13 -27.75 -25.38
N ALA A 554 -13.22 -27.45 -26.32
CA ALA A 554 -13.11 -26.12 -26.93
C ALA A 554 -14.38 -25.73 -27.69
N ALA A 555 -15.00 -26.67 -28.42
CA ALA A 555 -16.30 -26.45 -29.07
C ALA A 555 -17.42 -26.20 -28.05
N HIS A 556 -17.44 -26.91 -26.92
CA HIS A 556 -18.41 -26.67 -25.84
C HIS A 556 -18.21 -25.29 -25.18
N VAL A 557 -16.97 -24.85 -24.97
CA VAL A 557 -16.68 -23.52 -24.39
C VAL A 557 -17.04 -22.40 -25.38
N SER A 558 -16.72 -22.56 -26.67
CA SER A 558 -17.10 -21.59 -27.71
C SER A 558 -18.62 -21.41 -27.77
N ARG A 559 -19.40 -22.50 -27.69
CA ARG A 559 -20.87 -22.46 -27.65
C ARG A 559 -21.47 -21.82 -26.40
N ARG A 560 -20.70 -21.59 -25.34
CA ARG A 560 -21.15 -20.84 -24.15
C ARG A 560 -20.93 -19.33 -24.26
N ILE A 561 -20.21 -18.88 -25.29
CA ILE A 561 -19.78 -17.49 -25.48
C ILE A 561 -20.57 -16.81 -26.62
N ASP A 562 -21.23 -17.58 -27.49
CA ASP A 562 -22.25 -17.05 -28.41
C ASP A 562 -23.59 -16.86 -27.65
N PRO A 563 -24.29 -15.73 -27.85
CA PRO A 563 -25.31 -15.20 -26.95
C PRO A 563 -26.57 -16.05 -26.78
#